data_AF-A0A7E6EX82-F1
#
_entry.id   AF-A0A7E6EX82-F1
#
_cell.length_a   1.000
_cell.length_b   1.000
_cell.length_c   1.000
_cell.angle_alpha   90.00
_cell.angle_beta   90.00
_cell.angle_gamma   90.00
#
_symmetry.space_group_name_H-M   'P 1'
#
loop_
_entity.id
_entity.type
_entity.pdbx_description
1 polymer ?
#
loop_
_entity_poly.entity_id
_entity_poly.type
_entity_poly.pdbx_seq_one_letter_code
_entity_poly.pdbx_strand_id
1 'polypeptide(L)'
;MGFRVAAVILLVAVVAAVYSQDIRTLCRQTQIRAGSHFVRSPNNCSEFYSCNSRLFTLQSCGYRTVFSQSHQICVWKDSHYDDCDREFYGGRFDDPLCNTRPFGMVPDPKNCHRFVPCFNRTSYPSMACPARLQFNANEQRCTEMAKANCRIQCLFWGVLEPKEQTETKLI
;
A
#
# COMPACT_ATOMS: atom_id res chain seq x y z
N MET A 1 -31.73 0.96 40.59
CA MET A 1 -30.78 1.80 39.84
C MET A 1 -29.40 1.16 39.63
N GLY A 2 -28.90 0.30 40.54
CA GLY A 2 -27.56 -0.31 40.41
C GLY A 2 -27.34 -1.26 39.21
N PHE A 3 -28.34 -2.05 38.81
CA PHE A 3 -28.17 -3.03 37.72
C PHE A 3 -27.97 -2.38 36.34
N ARG A 4 -28.67 -1.26 36.08
CA ARG A 4 -28.51 -0.49 34.83
C ARG A 4 -27.13 0.17 34.76
N VAL A 5 -26.62 0.68 35.88
CA VAL A 5 -25.29 1.28 35.96
C VAL A 5 -24.19 0.23 35.76
N ALA A 6 -24.30 -0.93 36.39
CA ALA A 6 -23.35 -2.03 36.21
C ALA A 6 -23.32 -2.55 34.76
N ALA A 7 -24.49 -2.69 34.12
CA ALA A 7 -24.57 -3.10 32.72
C ALA A 7 -23.90 -2.09 31.78
N VAL A 8 -24.10 -0.78 31.99
CA VAL A 8 -23.45 0.27 31.17
C VAL A 8 -21.93 0.25 31.34
N ILE A 9 -21.43 0.11 32.57
CA ILE A 9 -19.99 0.04 32.84
C ILE A 9 -19.36 -1.18 32.15
N LEU A 10 -20.00 -2.35 32.24
CA LEU A 10 -19.53 -3.56 31.57
C LEU A 10 -19.51 -3.39 30.04
N LEU A 11 -20.55 -2.79 29.45
CA LEU A 11 -20.60 -2.54 28.01
C LEU A 11 -19.47 -1.61 27.56
N VAL A 12 -19.23 -0.50 28.28
CA VAL A 12 -18.14 0.44 27.96
C VAL A 12 -16.77 -0.25 28.07
N ALA A 13 -16.54 -1.06 29.11
CA ALA A 13 -15.29 -1.78 29.29
C ALA A 13 -15.05 -2.82 28.18
N VAL A 14 -16.09 -3.56 27.78
CA VAL A 14 -16.01 -4.53 26.68
C VAL A 14 -15.71 -3.83 25.36
N VAL A 15 -16.40 -2.72 25.04
CA VAL A 15 -16.16 -1.95 23.81
C VAL A 15 -14.74 -1.40 23.77
N ALA A 16 -14.25 -0.82 24.87
CA ALA A 16 -12.88 -0.32 24.96
C ALA A 16 -11.84 -1.44 24.79
N ALA A 17 -12.08 -2.62 25.38
CA ALA A 17 -11.21 -3.78 25.24
C ALA A 17 -11.15 -4.27 23.79
N VAL A 18 -12.31 -4.43 23.13
CA VAL A 18 -12.41 -4.84 21.72
C VAL A 18 -11.68 -3.85 20.82
N TYR A 19 -11.94 -2.55 20.97
CA TYR A 19 -11.28 -1.51 20.19
C TYR A 19 -9.74 -1.51 20.38
N SER A 20 -9.26 -1.73 21.60
CA SER A 20 -7.81 -1.82 21.88
C SER A 20 -7.14 -3.09 21.32
N GLN A 21 -7.90 -4.17 21.13
CA GLN A 21 -7.39 -5.39 20.50
C GLN A 21 -7.24 -5.19 18.99
N ASP A 22 -8.20 -4.51 18.37
CA ASP A 22 -8.20 -4.17 16.94
C ASP A 22 -6.94 -3.37 16.56
N ILE A 23 -6.65 -2.27 17.26
CA ILE A 23 -5.47 -1.43 16.97
C ILE A 23 -4.15 -2.20 17.18
N ARG A 24 -4.07 -3.09 18.18
CA ARG A 24 -2.88 -3.93 18.36
C ARG A 24 -2.69 -4.89 17.19
N THR A 25 -3.77 -5.46 16.67
CA THR A 25 -3.69 -6.30 15.46
C THR A 25 -3.32 -5.50 14.23
N LEU A 26 -3.82 -4.27 14.11
CA LEU A 26 -3.46 -3.33 13.05
C LEU A 26 -1.97 -2.96 13.10
N CYS A 27 -1.45 -2.59 14.27
CA CYS A 27 -0.03 -2.29 14.44
C CYS A 27 0.89 -3.52 14.29
N ARG A 28 0.41 -4.74 14.52
CA ARG A 28 1.20 -5.94 14.17
C ARG A 28 1.48 -6.01 12.67
N GLN A 29 0.65 -5.40 11.83
CA GLN A 29 0.91 -5.34 10.39
C GLN A 29 2.19 -4.57 10.05
N THR A 30 2.67 -3.63 10.88
CA THR A 30 3.96 -2.94 10.64
C THR A 30 5.17 -3.82 10.87
N GLN A 31 5.04 -4.84 11.72
CA GLN A 31 6.10 -5.85 11.92
C GLN A 31 6.17 -6.84 10.75
N ILE A 32 5.08 -6.97 9.99
CA ILE A 32 4.97 -7.86 8.82
C ILE A 32 5.28 -7.09 7.53
N ARG A 33 4.95 -5.80 7.48
CA ARG A 33 5.21 -4.92 6.33
C ARG A 33 6.50 -4.16 6.49
N ALA A 34 7.53 -4.61 5.78
CA ALA A 34 8.80 -3.91 5.69
C ALA A 34 8.60 -2.43 5.29
N GLY A 35 9.26 -1.53 6.02
CA GLY A 35 9.23 -0.09 5.78
C GLY A 35 7.95 0.64 6.19
N SER A 36 7.03 -0.01 6.91
CA SER A 36 5.88 0.66 7.52
C SER A 36 6.15 0.90 9.00
N HIS A 37 6.13 2.15 9.46
CA HIS A 37 6.20 2.51 10.89
C HIS A 37 4.85 3.03 11.41
N PHE A 38 4.01 3.46 10.48
CA PHE A 38 2.71 4.04 10.72
C PHE A 38 1.63 3.22 10.02
N VAL A 39 0.45 3.15 10.64
CA VAL A 39 -0.74 2.54 10.03
C VAL A 39 -1.89 3.51 10.07
N ARG A 40 -2.52 3.74 8.92
CA ARG A 40 -3.71 4.57 8.80
C ARG A 40 -4.83 4.07 9.71
N SER A 41 -5.60 4.99 10.27
CA SER A 41 -6.87 4.66 10.92
C SER A 41 -7.86 4.08 9.90
N PRO A 42 -8.49 2.93 10.17
CA PRO A 42 -9.47 2.32 9.26
C PRO A 42 -10.76 3.15 9.13
N ASN A 43 -11.01 4.05 10.09
CA ASN A 43 -12.25 4.84 10.16
C ASN A 43 -12.04 6.31 9.76
N ASN A 44 -10.80 6.80 9.72
CA ASN A 44 -10.50 8.20 9.42
C ASN A 44 -9.20 8.33 8.63
N CYS A 45 -9.30 8.69 7.35
CA CYS A 45 -8.15 8.93 6.46
C CYS A 45 -7.20 10.02 6.97
N SER A 46 -7.69 10.95 7.78
CA SER A 46 -6.89 12.05 8.31
C SER A 46 -6.14 11.66 9.59
N GLU A 47 -6.23 10.40 10.01
CA GLU A 47 -5.61 9.89 11.22
C GLU A 47 -4.75 8.65 10.91
N PHE A 48 -3.69 8.49 11.71
CA PHE A 48 -2.80 7.35 11.63
C PHE A 48 -2.20 7.03 12.99
N TYR A 49 -1.85 5.78 13.19
CA TYR A 49 -1.20 5.29 14.38
C TYR A 49 0.30 5.20 14.15
N SER A 50 1.09 5.81 15.03
CA SER A 50 2.51 5.52 15.16
C SER A 50 2.70 4.24 15.95
N CYS A 51 3.11 3.17 15.29
CA CYS A 51 3.23 1.85 15.91
C CYS A 51 4.68 1.62 16.38
N ASN A 52 4.90 1.74 17.70
CA ASN A 52 6.15 1.32 18.34
C ASN A 52 5.96 -0.05 19.00
N SER A 53 7.05 -0.79 19.21
CA SER A 53 7.03 -2.20 19.67
C SER A 53 6.27 -2.48 20.98
N ARG A 54 5.81 -1.46 21.72
CA ARG A 54 5.06 -1.58 22.98
C ARG A 54 3.89 -0.61 23.12
N LEU A 55 3.85 0.46 22.34
CA LEU A 55 2.88 1.55 22.46
C LEU A 55 2.50 2.05 21.07
N PHE A 56 1.24 2.44 20.91
CA PHE A 56 0.77 3.14 19.71
C PHE A 56 0.21 4.49 20.12
N THR A 57 0.41 5.51 19.27
CA THR A 57 -0.17 6.83 19.45
C THR A 57 -0.96 7.21 18.22
N LEU A 58 -2.17 7.73 18.44
CA LEU A 58 -2.98 8.30 17.37
C LEU A 58 -2.43 9.69 17.01
N GLN A 59 -2.20 9.93 15.73
CA GLN A 59 -1.80 11.21 15.17
C GLN A 59 -2.81 11.63 14.11
N SER A 60 -2.86 12.94 13.86
CA SER A 60 -3.73 13.53 12.86
C SER A 60 -2.89 14.29 11.83
N CYS A 61 -3.28 14.14 10.57
CA CYS A 61 -2.78 14.96 9.48
C CYS A 61 -3.33 16.40 9.60
N GLY A 62 -2.60 17.34 9.02
CA GLY A 62 -2.99 18.75 8.97
C GLY A 62 -4.26 18.99 8.14
N TYR A 63 -4.75 20.23 8.15
CA TYR A 63 -5.96 20.62 7.43
C TYR A 63 -5.91 20.21 5.94
N ARG A 64 -6.97 19.53 5.47
CA ARG A 64 -7.14 19.00 4.10
C ARG A 64 -6.08 17.99 3.65
N THR A 65 -5.37 17.37 4.57
CA THR A 65 -4.42 16.29 4.27
C THR A 65 -4.89 14.96 4.85
N VAL A 66 -4.54 13.87 4.20
CA VAL A 66 -4.85 12.50 4.59
C VAL A 66 -3.56 11.69 4.65
N PHE A 67 -3.51 10.67 5.50
CA PHE A 67 -2.32 9.85 5.66
C PHE A 67 -2.20 8.88 4.49
N SER A 68 -1.13 8.98 3.69
CA SER A 68 -0.83 8.02 2.63
C SER A 68 -0.13 6.79 3.21
N GLN A 69 -0.78 5.63 3.15
CA GLN A 69 -0.23 4.41 3.73
C GLN A 69 1.00 3.94 2.95
N SER A 70 0.98 4.06 1.62
CA SER A 70 2.12 3.69 0.77
C SER A 70 3.34 4.60 0.93
N HIS A 71 3.12 5.91 1.13
CA HIS A 71 4.22 6.88 1.24
C HIS A 71 4.63 7.17 2.69
N GLN A 72 3.87 6.66 3.67
CA GLN A 72 4.09 6.87 5.11
C GLN A 72 4.13 8.35 5.51
N ILE A 73 3.34 9.20 4.84
CA ILE A 73 3.30 10.65 5.05
C ILE A 73 1.90 11.22 4.80
N CYS A 74 1.56 12.35 5.43
CA CYS A 74 0.35 13.09 5.10
C CYS A 74 0.48 13.77 3.73
N VAL A 75 -0.50 13.56 2.87
CA VAL A 75 -0.58 14.11 1.51
C VAL A 75 -1.87 14.89 1.34
N TRP A 76 -1.95 15.73 0.31
CA TRP A 76 -3.20 16.40 -0.02
C TRP A 76 -4.30 15.39 -0.35
N LYS A 77 -5.49 15.59 0.23
CA LYS A 77 -6.68 14.82 -0.10
C LYS A 77 -6.96 14.93 -1.61
N ASP A 78 -7.38 13.83 -2.23
CA ASP A 78 -7.68 13.70 -3.65
C ASP A 78 -6.47 13.84 -4.61
N SER A 79 -5.25 13.98 -4.08
CA SER A 79 -4.04 13.94 -4.89
C SER A 79 -3.75 12.52 -5.42
N HIS A 80 -2.81 12.38 -6.35
CA HIS A 80 -2.40 11.07 -6.84
C HIS A 80 -1.63 10.23 -5.81
N TYR A 81 -1.15 10.85 -4.72
CA TYR A 81 -0.55 10.16 -3.59
C TYR A 81 -1.57 9.73 -2.53
N ASP A 82 -2.81 10.24 -2.60
CA ASP A 82 -3.91 9.82 -1.73
C ASP A 82 -4.28 8.37 -2.05
N ASP A 83 -4.04 7.46 -1.12
CA ASP A 83 -4.41 6.05 -1.23
C ASP A 83 -5.39 5.65 -0.13
N CYS A 84 -6.24 6.57 0.36
CA CYS A 84 -7.22 6.24 1.41
C CYS A 84 -8.12 5.06 1.03
N ASP A 85 -8.62 5.08 -0.20
CA ASP A 85 -9.58 4.13 -0.74
C ASP A 85 -8.97 3.24 -1.84
N ARG A 86 -7.66 3.05 -1.82
CA ARG A 86 -6.94 2.34 -2.89
C ARG A 86 -6.15 1.17 -2.32
N GLU A 87 -6.30 0.01 -2.97
CA GLU A 87 -5.39 -1.12 -2.75
C GLU A 87 -4.02 -0.78 -3.31
N PHE A 88 -2.96 -1.09 -2.56
CA PHE A 88 -1.59 -0.97 -2.99
C PHE A 88 -0.86 -2.28 -2.69
N TYR A 89 0.04 -2.68 -3.60
CA TYR A 89 0.84 -3.90 -3.43
C TYR A 89 2.01 -3.67 -2.44
N GLY A 90 2.59 -4.75 -1.92
CA GLY A 90 3.91 -4.73 -1.26
C GLY A 90 3.87 -4.75 0.27
N GLY A 91 5.05 -4.55 0.88
CA GLY A 91 5.25 -4.74 2.31
C GLY A 91 5.37 -6.22 2.66
N ARG A 92 6.13 -6.99 1.88
CA ARG A 92 6.25 -8.43 2.05
C ARG A 92 7.72 -8.85 2.06
N PHE A 93 8.09 -9.63 3.07
CA PHE A 93 9.39 -10.29 3.12
C PHE A 93 9.47 -11.42 2.09
N ASP A 94 10.62 -11.56 1.46
CA ASP A 94 10.88 -12.55 0.40
C ASP A 94 9.76 -12.59 -0.67
N ASP A 95 9.54 -11.43 -1.27
CA ASP A 95 8.53 -11.23 -2.29
C ASP A 95 9.05 -11.70 -3.67
N PRO A 96 8.41 -12.69 -4.32
CA PRO A 96 8.75 -13.15 -5.66
C PRO A 96 8.74 -12.03 -6.71
N LEU A 97 7.97 -10.96 -6.50
CA LEU A 97 8.01 -9.79 -7.38
C LEU A 97 9.42 -9.18 -7.43
N CYS A 98 10.17 -9.28 -6.33
CA CYS A 98 11.53 -8.81 -6.20
C CYS A 98 12.59 -9.84 -6.64
N ASN A 99 12.23 -11.02 -7.17
CA ASN A 99 13.22 -12.04 -7.58
C ASN A 99 14.09 -11.58 -8.75
N THR A 100 13.47 -10.92 -9.73
CA THR A 100 14.18 -10.44 -10.93
C THR A 100 15.07 -9.23 -10.63
N ARG A 101 14.72 -8.46 -9.59
CA ARG A 101 15.46 -7.29 -9.14
C ARG A 101 15.41 -7.20 -7.60
N PRO A 102 16.29 -7.90 -6.89
CA PRO A 102 16.31 -7.91 -5.42
C PRO A 102 16.63 -6.55 -4.80
N PHE A 103 17.32 -5.68 -5.55
CA PHE A 103 17.67 -4.31 -5.17
C PHE A 103 17.25 -3.36 -6.29
N GLY A 104 16.28 -2.47 -6.02
CA GLY A 104 15.79 -1.48 -6.98
C GLY A 104 14.27 -1.37 -6.96
N MET A 105 13.68 -1.11 -8.12
CA MET A 105 12.23 -0.92 -8.28
C MET A 105 11.68 -1.84 -9.37
N VAL A 106 10.53 -2.44 -9.12
CA VAL A 106 9.81 -3.30 -10.06
C VAL A 106 8.41 -2.74 -10.33
N PRO A 107 7.79 -3.02 -11.49
CA PRO A 107 6.43 -2.57 -11.76
C PRO A 107 5.43 -3.13 -10.75
N ASP A 108 4.43 -2.33 -10.38
CA ASP A 108 3.27 -2.87 -9.68
C ASP A 108 2.48 -3.81 -10.62
N PRO A 109 2.11 -5.01 -10.17
CA PRO A 109 1.50 -6.03 -11.03
C PRO A 109 0.08 -5.65 -11.50
N LYS A 110 -0.61 -4.76 -10.78
CA LYS A 110 -1.99 -4.36 -11.05
C LYS A 110 -2.10 -2.91 -11.57
N ASN A 111 -1.07 -2.09 -11.42
CA ASN A 111 -1.16 -0.65 -11.71
C ASN A 111 0.12 -0.06 -12.33
N CYS A 112 0.11 0.27 -13.63
CA CYS A 112 1.23 0.90 -14.33
C CYS A 112 1.70 2.23 -13.74
N HIS A 113 0.83 2.94 -13.04
CA HIS A 113 1.13 4.21 -12.39
C HIS A 113 1.76 4.03 -11.02
N ARG A 114 2.11 2.80 -10.65
CA ARG A 114 2.79 2.47 -9.40
C ARG A 114 3.99 1.57 -9.64
N PHE A 115 4.89 1.60 -8.68
CA PHE A 115 6.07 0.74 -8.66
C PHE A 115 6.36 0.29 -7.23
N VAL A 116 7.04 -0.83 -7.10
CA VAL A 116 7.34 -1.48 -5.84
C VAL A 116 8.84 -1.42 -5.59
N PRO A 117 9.30 -0.73 -4.55
CA PRO A 117 10.70 -0.80 -4.15
C PRO A 117 11.02 -2.18 -3.57
N CYS A 118 12.19 -2.69 -3.91
CA CYS A 118 12.74 -3.95 -3.47
C CYS A 118 14.10 -3.71 -2.80
N PHE A 119 14.28 -4.27 -1.61
CA PHE A 119 15.57 -4.34 -0.95
C PHE A 119 15.77 -5.73 -0.37
N ASN A 120 16.82 -6.43 -0.83
CA ASN A 120 17.11 -7.81 -0.44
C ASN A 120 15.89 -8.74 -0.53
N ARG A 121 15.24 -8.75 -1.71
CA ARG A 121 14.00 -9.51 -2.01
C ARG A 121 12.78 -9.12 -1.15
N THR A 122 12.87 -8.09 -0.33
CA THR A 122 11.73 -7.58 0.44
C THR A 122 11.05 -6.45 -0.33
N SER A 123 9.75 -6.58 -0.57
CA SER A 123 8.96 -5.51 -1.20
C SER A 123 8.50 -4.50 -0.17
N TYR A 124 8.55 -3.23 -0.54
CA TYR A 124 7.97 -2.11 0.20
C TYR A 124 6.62 -1.75 -0.40
N PRO A 125 5.76 -0.99 0.32
CA PRO A 125 4.51 -0.51 -0.25
C PRO A 125 4.72 0.13 -1.62
N SER A 126 3.90 -0.25 -2.60
CA SER A 126 3.96 0.33 -3.94
C SER A 126 3.71 1.83 -3.85
N MET A 127 4.48 2.63 -4.57
CA MET A 127 4.38 4.09 -4.56
C MET A 127 3.82 4.59 -5.88
N ALA A 128 3.14 5.73 -5.85
CA ALA A 128 2.53 6.32 -7.04
C ALA A 128 3.58 7.12 -7.83
N CYS A 129 3.54 6.98 -9.16
CA CYS A 129 4.27 7.86 -10.05
C CYS A 129 3.67 9.29 -10.03
N PRO A 130 4.51 10.34 -10.07
CA PRO A 130 4.04 11.71 -10.16
C PRO A 130 3.31 11.96 -11.47
N ALA A 131 2.39 12.94 -11.49
CA ALA A 131 1.74 13.46 -12.70
C ALA A 131 1.10 12.39 -13.61
N ARG A 132 0.66 11.25 -13.05
CA ARG A 132 0.13 10.09 -13.79
C ARG A 132 1.12 9.50 -14.81
N LEU A 133 2.42 9.68 -14.58
CA LEU A 133 3.45 8.95 -15.30
C LEU A 133 3.33 7.44 -15.02
N GLN A 134 4.00 6.63 -15.83
CA GLN A 134 4.02 5.17 -15.69
C GLN A 134 5.44 4.71 -15.40
N PHE A 135 5.59 3.65 -14.61
CA PHE A 135 6.91 3.17 -14.23
C PHE A 135 7.60 2.40 -15.37
N ASN A 136 8.84 2.80 -15.69
CA ASN A 136 9.71 2.07 -16.60
C ASN A 136 10.78 1.31 -15.80
N ALA A 137 10.68 -0.02 -15.79
CA ALA A 137 11.60 -0.89 -15.06
C ALA A 137 13.03 -0.92 -15.62
N ASN A 138 13.24 -0.58 -16.89
CA ASN A 138 14.58 -0.51 -17.48
C ASN A 138 15.30 0.77 -17.03
N GLU A 139 14.57 1.89 -17.00
CA GLU A 139 15.11 3.19 -16.60
C GLU A 139 15.04 3.45 -15.08
N GLN A 140 14.36 2.57 -14.33
CA GLN A 140 14.17 2.67 -12.87
C GLN A 140 13.55 4.00 -12.45
N ARG A 141 12.61 4.52 -13.25
CA ARG A 141 11.92 5.79 -12.99
C ARG A 141 10.55 5.83 -13.65
N CYS A 142 9.73 6.78 -13.22
CA CYS A 142 8.47 7.11 -13.88
C CYS A 142 8.74 7.90 -15.15
N THR A 143 8.12 7.49 -16.25
CA THR A 143 8.25 8.10 -17.57
C THR A 143 6.86 8.28 -18.21
N GLU A 144 6.83 8.97 -19.34
CA GLU A 144 5.63 9.06 -20.18
C GLU A 144 5.19 7.68 -20.68
N MET A 145 3.88 7.52 -20.91
CA MET A 145 3.27 6.25 -21.32
C MET A 145 3.94 5.62 -22.55
N ALA A 146 4.30 6.43 -23.55
CA ALA A 146 4.95 5.94 -24.78
C ALA A 146 6.32 5.29 -24.52
N LYS A 147 6.97 5.64 -23.42
CA LYS A 147 8.27 5.07 -23.00
C LYS A 147 8.11 4.03 -21.91
N ALA A 148 7.00 4.02 -21.20
CA ALA A 148 6.73 3.05 -20.16
C ALA A 148 6.39 1.71 -20.81
N ASN A 149 7.29 0.74 -20.71
CA ASN A 149 7.04 -0.64 -21.15
C ASN A 149 6.19 -1.39 -20.11
N CYS A 150 5.06 -0.80 -19.72
CA CYS A 150 4.16 -1.43 -18.75
C CYS A 150 3.34 -2.52 -19.43
N ARG A 151 3.40 -3.73 -18.87
CA ARG A 151 2.54 -4.84 -19.23
C ARG A 151 1.85 -5.29 -17.95
N ILE A 152 0.66 -4.76 -17.67
CA ILE A 152 -0.14 -5.24 -16.54
C ILE A 152 -0.39 -6.71 -16.81
N GLN A 153 0.11 -7.56 -15.93
CA GLN A 153 -0.18 -8.98 -16.02
C GLN A 153 -1.63 -9.12 -15.58
N CYS A 154 -2.53 -9.27 -16.55
CA CYS A 154 -3.93 -9.56 -16.29
C CYS A 154 -4.00 -10.93 -15.60
N LEU A 155 -3.87 -10.97 -14.28
CA LEU A 155 -4.29 -12.10 -13.46
C LEU A 155 -5.80 -12.00 -13.23
N PHE A 156 -6.56 -11.95 -14.32
CA PHE A 156 -7.87 -12.55 -14.35
C PHE A 156 -7.66 -13.99 -14.81
N TRP A 157 -8.29 -14.93 -14.11
CA TRP A 157 -8.34 -16.32 -14.50
C TRP A 157 -8.59 -16.46 -16.01
N GLY A 158 -7.58 -17.01 -16.71
CA GLY A 158 -7.63 -17.58 -18.05
C GLY A 158 -8.17 -16.70 -19.17
N VAL A 159 -7.28 -16.02 -19.91
CA VAL A 159 -7.20 -16.14 -21.37
C VAL A 159 -5.73 -15.91 -21.77
N LEU A 160 -5.12 -16.95 -22.36
CA LEU A 160 -3.94 -16.80 -23.22
C LEU A 160 -4.40 -16.09 -24.49
N GLU A 161 -3.90 -14.89 -24.77
CA GLU A 161 -3.86 -14.40 -26.15
C GLU A 161 -2.41 -14.42 -26.64
N PRO A 162 -2.09 -15.27 -27.64
CA PRO A 162 -0.76 -15.38 -28.20
C PRO A 162 -0.42 -14.10 -28.97
N LYS A 163 0.78 -13.54 -28.73
CA LYS A 163 1.35 -12.55 -29.65
C LYS A 163 1.72 -13.28 -30.93
N GLU A 164 0.90 -13.13 -31.96
CA GLU A 164 1.22 -13.52 -33.32
C GLU A 164 2.46 -12.74 -33.78
N GLN A 165 3.56 -13.48 -33.95
CA GLN A 165 4.72 -13.05 -34.71
C GLN A 165 4.35 -13.16 -36.18
N THR A 166 4.11 -12.04 -36.84
CA THR A 166 4.18 -12.03 -38.31
C THR A 166 5.56 -11.53 -38.69
N GLU A 167 6.46 -12.47 -38.96
CA GLU A 167 7.72 -12.21 -39.64
C GLU A 167 7.44 -11.71 -41.06
N THR A 168 8.12 -10.62 -41.38
CA THR A 168 8.38 -10.08 -42.70
C THR A 168 8.87 -11.17 -43.65
N LYS A 169 8.09 -11.51 -44.69
CA LYS A 169 8.65 -12.14 -45.90
C LYS A 169 8.80 -11.07 -46.98
N LEU A 170 10.02 -10.54 -47.08
CA LEU A 170 10.52 -9.91 -48.28
C LEU A 170 11.16 -11.01 -49.14
N ILE A 171 10.90 -10.92 -50.45
CA ILE A 171 11.45 -11.69 -51.58
C ILE A 171 10.83 -13.09 -51.79
#